data_AF-A0A6B3AEU9-F1
#
_entry.id   AF-A0A6B3AEU9-F1
#
_cell.length_a   1.000
_cell.length_b   1.000
_cell.length_c   1.000
_cell.angle_alpha   90.00
_cell.angle_beta   90.00
_cell.angle_gamma   90.00
#
_symmetry.space_group_name_H-M   'P 1'
#
loop_
_entity.id
_entity.type
_entity.pdbx_description
1 polymer ?
#
loop_
_entity_poly.entity_id
_entity_poly.type
_entity_poly.pdbx_seq_one_letter_code
_entity_poly.pdbx_strand_id
1 'polypeptide(L)'
;SVEVAGGEPVTVEVIETDRGPVVIGGPEGLEDGGTASGTPPVALALRHPPRVTGDLGFSALLPLLRARRVADVDRAADRWAEPVNVLQAADTEGGTLHRVAGRVPVRSAANRLGPVPAWEPGYAWQGWHEPPRAGLTDGVAVMANQRGPSAPLGVEFAPPHRADRITALLAGRRQWSADGMPAIHMDTHLASAAPVLDLLATLPGDRDGDGPGEPLSAPAAALRDRLLRWDRRMDADSADAA
;
A
#
# COMPACT_ATOMS: atom_id res chain seq x y z
N SER A 1 -5.39 33.63 2.32
CA SER A 1 -6.86 33.70 2.20
C SER A 1 -7.31 32.55 1.32
N VAL A 2 -8.36 31.85 1.72
CA VAL A 2 -9.05 30.83 0.93
C VAL A 2 -10.46 31.37 0.68
N GLU A 3 -10.83 31.47 -0.59
CA GLU A 3 -12.17 31.88 -0.99
C GLU A 3 -13.17 30.76 -0.72
N VAL A 4 -14.31 31.08 -0.11
CA VAL A 4 -15.35 30.11 0.23
C VAL A 4 -16.58 30.38 -0.62
N ALA A 5 -17.02 29.38 -1.37
CA ALA A 5 -18.22 29.51 -2.20
C ALA A 5 -19.45 29.83 -1.33
N GLY A 6 -20.05 31.00 -1.57
CA GLY A 6 -21.21 31.48 -0.81
C GLY A 6 -20.91 31.93 0.62
N GLY A 7 -19.64 32.12 0.99
CA GLY A 7 -19.22 32.58 2.31
C GLY A 7 -18.14 33.65 2.24
N GLU A 8 -17.78 34.17 3.42
CA GLU A 8 -16.66 35.11 3.53
C GLU A 8 -15.31 34.38 3.35
N PRO A 9 -14.29 35.05 2.77
CA PRO A 9 -12.95 34.49 2.67
C PRO A 9 -12.35 34.16 4.04
N VAL A 10 -11.68 33.01 4.14
CA VAL A 10 -11.04 32.54 5.37
C VAL A 10 -9.54 32.78 5.29
N THR A 11 -8.98 33.51 6.27
CA THR A 11 -7.52 33.62 6.40
C THR A 11 -7.01 32.45 7.24
N VAL A 12 -6.02 31.75 6.71
CA VAL A 12 -5.36 30.61 7.35
C VAL A 12 -3.88 30.96 7.52
N GLU A 13 -3.36 30.78 8.72
CA GLU A 13 -1.93 30.90 9.00
C GLU A 13 -1.18 29.65 8.51
N VAL A 14 -0.02 29.84 7.89
CA VAL A 14 0.84 28.74 7.44
C VAL A 14 2.20 28.90 8.10
N ILE A 15 2.58 27.94 8.93
CA ILE A 15 3.85 27.92 9.65
C ILE A 15 4.78 26.92 8.99
N GLU A 16 6.03 27.31 8.77
CA GLU A 16 7.07 26.46 8.21
C GLU A 16 8.28 26.39 9.15
N THR A 17 8.80 25.18 9.30
CA THR A 17 10.04 24.89 10.03
C THR A 17 11.10 24.37 9.05
N ASP A 18 12.35 24.22 9.50
CA ASP A 18 13.38 23.53 8.72
C ASP A 18 13.00 22.10 8.32
N ARG A 19 12.03 21.49 9.04
CA ARG A 19 11.51 20.15 8.73
C ARG A 19 10.39 20.16 7.71
N GLY A 20 9.73 21.29 7.47
CA GLY A 20 8.61 21.43 6.55
C GLY A 20 7.42 22.18 7.19
N PRO A 21 6.29 22.26 6.48
CA PRO A 21 5.09 22.91 6.99
C PRO A 21 4.53 22.18 8.21
N VAL A 22 4.03 22.96 9.17
CA VAL A 22 3.22 22.45 10.28
C VAL A 22 1.84 22.08 9.72
N VAL A 23 1.41 20.84 9.97
CA VAL A 23 0.15 20.28 9.45
C VAL A 23 -0.87 19.96 10.54
N ILE A 24 -0.43 19.85 11.80
CA ILE A 24 -1.31 19.61 12.96
C ILE A 24 -0.77 20.42 14.14
N GLY A 25 -1.67 21.16 14.80
CA GLY A 25 -1.36 22.06 15.90
C GLY A 25 -0.64 23.33 15.47
N GLY A 26 -0.07 24.02 16.44
CA GLY A 26 0.69 25.26 16.24
C GLY A 26 1.60 25.57 17.43
N PRO A 27 2.16 26.79 17.49
CA PRO A 27 2.93 27.29 18.64
C PRO A 27 2.14 27.19 19.97
N GLU A 28 0.82 27.21 19.88
CA GLU A 28 -0.15 27.03 20.97
C GLU A 28 -0.37 25.55 21.37
N GLY A 29 0.06 24.59 20.55
CA GLY A 29 -0.10 23.15 20.78
C GLY A 29 -1.26 22.53 19.98
N LEU A 30 -1.77 21.39 20.45
CA LEU A 30 -2.91 20.67 19.86
C LEU A 30 -4.23 21.14 20.52
N GLU A 31 -5.31 21.23 19.74
CA GLU A 31 -6.61 21.76 20.19
C GLU A 31 -7.30 20.90 21.27
N ASP A 32 -7.08 19.58 21.28
CA ASP A 32 -7.59 18.66 22.30
C ASP A 32 -6.55 18.41 23.39
N GLY A 33 -6.71 19.12 24.50
CA GLY A 33 -5.76 19.25 25.61
C GLY A 33 -5.06 17.97 26.09
N GLY A 34 -3.74 18.10 26.22
CA GLY A 34 -2.90 17.12 26.87
C GLY A 34 -1.52 17.65 27.25
N THR A 35 -1.29 18.96 27.33
CA THR A 35 -0.07 19.45 27.99
C THR A 35 -0.32 19.39 29.49
N ALA A 36 0.06 18.26 30.11
CA ALA A 36 0.37 18.30 31.54
C ALA A 36 1.26 19.53 31.79
N SER A 37 0.94 20.30 32.84
CA SER A 37 1.67 21.52 33.19
C SER A 37 3.19 21.26 33.14
N GLY A 38 3.90 22.01 32.29
CA GLY A 38 5.34 21.83 32.06
C GLY A 38 5.74 21.06 30.79
N THR A 39 4.79 20.61 29.96
CA THR A 39 5.10 20.00 28.65
C THR A 39 5.05 21.09 27.56
N PRO A 40 6.09 21.24 26.72
CA PRO A 40 6.07 22.23 25.65
C PRO A 40 4.96 21.93 24.63
N PRO A 41 4.36 22.95 24.00
CA PRO A 41 3.38 22.78 22.94
C PRO A 41 3.97 21.94 21.81
N VAL A 42 3.20 20.96 21.34
CA VAL A 42 3.61 20.04 20.28
C VAL A 42 2.86 20.40 19.01
N ALA A 43 3.61 20.56 17.92
CA ALA A 43 3.10 20.68 16.57
C ALA A 43 3.76 19.61 15.69
N LEU A 44 3.03 19.13 14.69
CA LEU A 44 3.54 18.12 13.74
C LEU A 44 3.90 18.78 12.42
N ALA A 45 5.18 18.70 12.06
CA ALA A 45 5.68 19.15 10.77
C ALA A 45 5.80 17.97 9.79
N LEU A 46 5.38 18.18 8.54
CA LEU A 46 5.48 17.17 7.49
C LEU A 46 6.75 17.40 6.65
N ARG A 47 7.71 16.47 6.76
CA ARG A 47 8.85 16.39 5.85
C ARG A 47 8.61 15.35 4.76
N HIS A 48 8.49 15.77 3.51
CA HIS A 48 8.29 14.86 2.37
C HIS A 48 9.22 15.23 1.18
N PRO A 49 9.68 14.25 0.37
CA PRO A 49 10.69 14.46 -0.66
C PRO A 49 10.46 15.67 -1.58
N PRO A 50 9.29 15.86 -2.23
CA PRO A 50 9.10 17.00 -3.13
C PRO A 50 9.28 18.38 -2.48
N ARG A 51 8.91 18.54 -1.19
CA ARG A 51 9.16 19.80 -0.47
C ARG A 51 10.65 20.02 -0.20
N VAL A 52 11.38 18.95 0.10
CA VAL A 52 12.82 19.01 0.38
C VAL A 52 13.64 19.20 -0.90
N THR A 53 13.23 18.58 -2.01
CA THR A 53 13.97 18.61 -3.27
C THR A 53 13.55 19.75 -4.19
N GLY A 54 12.37 20.35 -3.96
CA GLY A 54 11.75 21.28 -4.91
C GLY A 54 11.36 20.62 -6.24
N ASP A 55 11.27 19.29 -6.27
CA ASP A 55 11.06 18.50 -7.48
C ASP A 55 9.89 17.54 -7.29
N LEU A 56 8.81 17.78 -8.05
CA LEU A 56 7.62 16.94 -8.08
C LEU A 56 7.81 15.67 -8.93
N GLY A 57 8.91 15.55 -9.67
CA GLY A 57 9.18 14.43 -10.57
C GLY A 57 8.52 14.53 -11.95
N PHE A 58 7.88 15.65 -12.27
CA PHE A 58 7.20 15.86 -13.56
C PHE A 58 8.16 15.86 -14.75
N SER A 59 9.45 16.09 -14.51
CA SER A 59 10.50 15.99 -15.54
C SER A 59 10.67 14.57 -16.10
N ALA A 60 10.09 13.55 -15.45
CA ALA A 60 10.01 12.18 -15.95
C ALA A 60 8.96 11.99 -17.06
N LEU A 61 7.89 12.80 -17.09
CA LEU A 61 6.72 12.55 -17.94
C LEU A 61 7.03 12.62 -19.44
N LEU A 62 7.72 13.68 -19.89
CA LEU A 62 8.03 13.84 -21.31
C LEU A 62 8.99 12.73 -21.82
N PRO A 63 10.07 12.36 -21.10
CA PRO A 63 10.85 11.17 -21.42
C PRO A 63 10.03 9.87 -21.47
N LEU A 64 9.12 9.64 -20.51
CA LEU A 64 8.24 8.46 -20.51
C LEU A 64 7.36 8.40 -21.76
N LEU A 65 6.75 9.53 -22.15
CA LEU A 65 5.93 9.62 -23.38
C LEU A 65 6.73 9.37 -24.66
N ARG A 66 8.05 9.59 -24.62
CA ARG A 66 8.96 9.38 -25.75
C ARG A 66 9.67 8.04 -25.73
N ALA A 67 9.52 7.25 -24.65
CA ALA A 67 10.18 5.97 -24.51
C ALA A 67 9.84 5.03 -25.68
N ARG A 68 10.83 4.24 -26.11
CA ARG A 68 10.69 3.22 -27.15
C ARG A 68 11.14 1.85 -26.67
N ARG A 69 12.06 1.82 -25.69
CA ARG A 69 12.56 0.62 -25.05
C ARG A 69 12.41 0.72 -23.53
N VAL A 70 12.42 -0.43 -22.86
CA VAL A 70 12.44 -0.51 -21.40
C VAL A 70 13.60 0.28 -20.80
N ALA A 71 14.76 0.32 -21.46
CA ALA A 71 15.89 1.13 -21.01
C ALA A 71 15.59 2.65 -20.99
N ASP A 72 14.71 3.15 -21.87
CA ASP A 72 14.25 4.55 -21.82
C ASP A 72 13.34 4.78 -20.62
N VAL A 73 12.45 3.82 -20.34
CA VAL A 73 11.55 3.85 -19.18
C VAL A 73 12.35 3.85 -17.88
N ASP A 74 13.36 2.98 -17.75
CA ASP A 74 14.21 2.91 -16.57
C ASP A 74 14.94 4.24 -16.31
N ARG A 75 15.57 4.82 -17.35
CA ARG A 75 16.22 6.15 -17.23
C ARG A 75 15.24 7.27 -16.89
N ALA A 76 14.03 7.24 -17.45
CA ALA A 76 13.03 8.25 -17.16
C ALA A 76 12.54 8.16 -15.71
N ALA A 77 12.41 6.95 -15.17
CA ALA A 77 12.01 6.69 -13.79
C ALA A 77 13.01 7.19 -12.75
N ASP A 78 14.27 7.44 -13.10
CA ASP A 78 15.25 8.07 -12.20
C ASP A 78 14.89 9.53 -11.85
N ARG A 79 14.04 10.15 -12.68
CA ARG A 79 13.48 11.50 -12.43
C ARG A 79 12.17 11.46 -11.65
N TRP A 80 11.63 10.28 -11.36
CA TRP A 80 10.38 10.14 -10.64
C TRP A 80 10.60 10.40 -9.15
N ALA A 81 9.79 11.27 -8.55
CA ALA A 81 9.91 11.64 -7.14
C ALA A 81 8.85 10.94 -6.28
N GLU A 82 7.58 11.16 -6.59
CA GLU A 82 6.42 10.60 -5.87
C GLU A 82 5.24 10.36 -6.84
N PRO A 83 4.30 9.47 -6.50
CA PRO A 83 4.35 8.51 -5.39
C PRO A 83 5.39 7.40 -5.62
N VAL A 84 5.79 6.72 -4.56
CA VAL A 84 6.72 5.57 -4.66
C VAL A 84 5.94 4.36 -5.19
N ASN A 85 6.32 3.88 -6.36
CA ASN A 85 5.65 2.78 -7.06
C ASN A 85 6.63 1.65 -7.35
N VAL A 86 6.11 0.43 -7.49
CA VAL A 86 6.83 -0.62 -8.21
C VAL A 86 6.45 -0.50 -9.68
N LEU A 87 7.44 -0.15 -10.50
CA LEU A 87 7.32 -0.02 -11.94
C LEU A 87 7.65 -1.35 -12.61
N GLN A 88 6.72 -1.82 -13.43
CA GLN A 88 6.90 -2.96 -14.32
C GLN A 88 6.74 -2.48 -15.77
N ALA A 89 7.65 -2.90 -16.65
CA ALA A 89 7.58 -2.58 -18.08
C ALA A 89 8.12 -3.73 -18.92
N ALA A 90 7.62 -3.84 -20.14
CA ALA A 90 8.13 -4.73 -21.17
C ALA A 90 8.11 -4.00 -22.53
N ASP A 91 8.98 -4.39 -23.46
CA ASP A 91 9.01 -3.85 -24.82
C ASP A 91 9.00 -4.95 -25.90
N THR A 92 8.86 -4.54 -27.15
CA THR A 92 8.79 -5.43 -28.32
C THR A 92 10.12 -6.09 -28.68
N GLU A 93 11.24 -5.64 -28.10
CA GLU A 93 12.56 -6.24 -28.29
C GLU A 93 12.84 -7.31 -27.20
N GLY A 94 11.92 -7.51 -26.27
CA GLY A 94 12.01 -8.48 -25.18
C GLY A 94 12.65 -7.93 -23.90
N GLY A 95 12.85 -6.62 -23.80
CA GLY A 95 13.29 -5.97 -22.56
C GLY A 95 12.23 -6.06 -21.47
N THR A 96 12.66 -6.18 -20.21
CA THR A 96 11.76 -6.22 -19.03
C THR A 96 12.34 -5.40 -17.88
N LEU A 97 11.46 -4.73 -17.12
CA LEU A 97 11.81 -3.97 -15.93
C LEU A 97 10.89 -4.35 -14.79
N HIS A 98 11.47 -4.49 -13.60
CA HIS A 98 10.75 -4.65 -12.34
C HIS A 98 11.56 -3.96 -11.23
N ARG A 99 11.17 -2.73 -10.87
CA ARG A 99 11.92 -1.92 -9.90
C ARG A 99 11.01 -1.03 -9.09
N VAL A 100 11.50 -0.54 -7.97
CA VAL A 100 10.88 0.61 -7.29
C VAL A 100 11.27 1.90 -8.03
N ALA A 101 10.36 2.84 -8.14
CA ALA A 101 10.57 4.20 -8.63
C ALA A 101 10.00 5.21 -7.62
N GLY A 102 10.73 6.30 -7.37
CA GLY A 102 10.41 7.30 -6.36
C GLY A 102 11.53 7.50 -5.34
N ARG A 103 11.47 8.62 -4.60
CA ARG A 103 12.48 9.03 -3.63
C ARG A 103 12.11 8.57 -2.23
N VAL A 104 12.90 7.65 -1.66
CA VAL A 104 12.74 7.21 -0.26
C VAL A 104 13.98 7.64 0.53
N PRO A 105 13.84 8.47 1.57
CA PRO A 105 14.98 8.95 2.35
C PRO A 105 15.52 7.86 3.27
N VAL A 106 16.86 7.83 3.43
CA VAL A 106 17.50 7.04 4.49
C VAL A 106 17.28 7.78 5.81
N ARG A 107 16.67 7.12 6.79
CA ARG A 107 16.28 7.69 8.07
C ARG A 107 16.20 6.61 9.14
N SER A 108 16.16 7.00 10.41
CA SER A 108 15.97 6.09 11.55
C SER A 108 14.71 5.24 11.39
N ALA A 109 14.73 4.02 11.92
CA ALA A 109 13.57 3.13 11.95
C ALA A 109 12.37 3.77 12.67
N ALA A 110 12.62 4.59 13.70
CA ALA A 110 11.58 5.31 14.43
C ALA A 110 10.77 6.25 13.53
N ASN A 111 11.40 6.93 12.55
CA ASN A 111 10.71 7.78 11.58
C ASN A 111 9.70 7.02 10.70
N ARG A 112 9.74 5.68 10.68
CA ARG A 112 8.84 4.85 9.87
C ARG A 112 7.60 4.41 10.65
N LEU A 113 7.58 4.59 11.98
CA LEU A 113 6.54 4.09 12.86
C LEU A 113 5.65 5.21 13.41
N GLY A 114 6.14 6.45 13.43
CA GLY A 114 5.35 7.60 13.89
C GLY A 114 6.14 8.92 13.89
N PRO A 115 5.55 9.97 14.49
CA PRO A 115 6.23 11.24 14.73
C PRO A 115 7.49 11.06 15.58
N VAL A 116 8.49 11.91 15.34
CA VAL A 116 9.76 11.88 16.07
C VAL A 116 10.18 13.30 16.49
N PRO A 117 10.96 13.45 17.56
CA PRO A 117 11.56 14.72 17.98
C PRO A 117 12.36 15.40 16.87
N ALA A 118 11.78 16.41 16.23
CA ALA A 118 12.37 17.10 15.08
C ALA A 118 13.72 17.78 15.38
N TRP A 119 13.98 18.12 16.65
CA TRP A 119 15.21 18.77 17.10
C TRP A 119 16.38 17.80 17.33
N GLU A 120 16.11 16.49 17.41
CA GLU A 120 17.17 15.50 17.64
C GLU A 120 17.89 15.16 16.33
N PRO A 121 19.23 15.27 16.26
CA PRO A 121 20.00 14.98 15.04
C PRO A 121 19.80 13.56 14.50
N GLY A 122 19.53 12.59 15.38
CA GLY A 122 19.36 11.17 15.05
C GLY A 122 18.19 10.87 14.10
N TYR A 123 17.23 11.79 13.94
CA TYR A 123 16.09 11.63 13.04
C TYR A 123 16.21 12.42 11.73
N ALA A 124 17.37 13.05 11.47
CA ALA A 124 17.65 13.66 10.18
C ALA A 124 17.73 12.61 9.06
N TRP A 125 17.36 13.02 7.84
CA TRP A 125 17.53 12.19 6.65
C TRP A 125 18.99 12.20 6.22
N GLN A 126 19.50 11.03 5.81
CA GLN A 126 20.91 10.81 5.45
C GLN A 126 21.01 10.35 3.99
N GLY A 127 20.56 11.20 3.08
CA GLY A 127 20.48 10.87 1.65
C GLY A 127 19.25 10.02 1.30
N TRP A 128 19.39 9.23 0.23
CA TRP A 128 18.29 8.51 -0.42
C TRP A 128 18.65 7.04 -0.60
N HIS A 129 17.65 6.17 -0.50
CA HIS A 129 17.82 4.77 -0.87
C HIS A 129 18.03 4.65 -2.38
N GLU A 130 18.96 3.79 -2.80
CA GLU A 130 19.01 3.30 -4.17
C GLU A 130 17.74 2.48 -4.45
N PRO A 131 16.99 2.73 -5.54
CA PRO A 131 15.74 2.04 -5.80
C PRO A 131 15.94 0.52 -6.00
N PRO A 132 15.32 -0.34 -5.17
CA PRO A 132 15.44 -1.79 -5.30
C PRO A 132 14.92 -2.29 -6.65
N ARG A 133 15.54 -3.34 -7.16
CA ARG A 133 15.18 -4.04 -8.40
C ARG A 133 14.88 -5.50 -8.10
N ALA A 134 14.01 -6.10 -8.89
CA ALA A 134 13.69 -7.52 -8.85
C ALA A 134 13.78 -8.12 -10.26
N GLY A 135 13.98 -9.44 -10.33
CA GLY A 135 13.95 -10.19 -11.57
C GLY A 135 12.54 -10.72 -11.89
N LEU A 136 12.50 -11.59 -12.90
CA LEU A 136 11.37 -12.46 -13.17
C LEU A 136 11.58 -13.79 -12.42
N THR A 137 10.49 -14.39 -11.96
CA THR A 137 10.46 -15.79 -11.51
C THR A 137 9.67 -16.58 -12.54
N ASP A 138 10.29 -17.61 -13.12
CA ASP A 138 9.69 -18.41 -14.21
C ASP A 138 9.13 -17.58 -15.38
N GLY A 139 9.81 -16.48 -15.71
CA GLY A 139 9.43 -15.57 -16.79
C GLY A 139 8.29 -14.60 -16.44
N VAL A 140 7.88 -14.55 -15.17
CA VAL A 140 6.77 -13.70 -14.70
C VAL A 140 7.24 -12.76 -13.58
N ALA A 141 6.69 -11.55 -13.56
CA ALA A 141 6.78 -10.65 -12.41
C ALA A 141 5.38 -10.23 -11.98
N VAL A 142 5.05 -10.44 -10.70
CA VAL A 142 3.77 -10.06 -10.11
C VAL A 142 3.98 -9.05 -8.98
N MET A 143 3.27 -7.94 -9.07
CA MET A 143 3.18 -6.96 -7.99
C MET A 143 1.73 -6.54 -7.79
N ALA A 144 1.25 -6.78 -6.58
CA ALA A 144 -0.10 -6.50 -6.10
C ALA A 144 -0.02 -5.86 -4.71
N ASN A 145 0.86 -4.87 -4.55
CA ASN A 145 1.12 -4.09 -3.32
C ASN A 145 1.62 -4.88 -2.11
N GLN A 146 1.99 -6.16 -2.28
CA GLN A 146 2.74 -6.91 -1.29
C GLN A 146 4.17 -6.36 -1.15
N ARG A 147 4.89 -6.76 -0.09
CA ARG A 147 6.26 -6.28 0.22
C ARG A 147 7.18 -6.20 -1.01
N GLY A 148 7.36 -7.34 -1.71
CA GLY A 148 8.15 -7.45 -2.94
C GLY A 148 9.51 -6.73 -2.88
N PRO A 149 9.99 -6.12 -3.98
CA PRO A 149 11.21 -5.31 -3.97
C PRO A 149 11.16 -4.10 -3.03
N SER A 150 9.97 -3.63 -2.64
CA SER A 150 9.79 -2.49 -1.73
C SER A 150 9.98 -2.84 -0.25
N ALA A 151 10.19 -4.11 0.09
CA ALA A 151 10.35 -4.59 1.48
C ALA A 151 11.28 -3.72 2.37
N PRO A 152 12.47 -3.26 1.93
CA PRO A 152 13.35 -2.45 2.79
C PRO A 152 12.89 -1.00 3.00
N LEU A 153 11.88 -0.54 2.24
CA LEU A 153 11.48 0.87 2.16
C LEU A 153 10.22 1.21 2.97
N GLY A 154 9.39 0.22 3.30
CA GLY A 154 8.11 0.41 4.00
C GLY A 154 7.93 -0.51 5.20
N VAL A 155 6.89 -0.26 6.00
CA VAL A 155 6.53 -1.07 7.17
C VAL A 155 5.32 -1.95 6.84
N GLU A 156 4.26 -1.30 6.36
CA GLU A 156 2.98 -1.90 6.02
C GLU A 156 2.81 -2.06 4.51
N PHE A 157 2.26 -3.21 4.13
CA PHE A 157 2.02 -3.62 2.75
C PHE A 157 0.75 -4.45 2.70
N ALA A 158 0.16 -4.59 1.51
CA ALA A 158 -0.96 -5.51 1.35
C ALA A 158 -0.51 -6.96 1.64
N PRO A 159 -1.37 -7.79 2.26
CA PRO A 159 -1.15 -9.23 2.32
C PRO A 159 -0.94 -9.83 0.92
N PRO A 160 -0.17 -10.93 0.77
CA PRO A 160 0.25 -11.44 -0.53
C PRO A 160 -0.87 -12.12 -1.33
N HIS A 161 -2.06 -12.29 -0.77
CA HIS A 161 -3.19 -13.01 -1.36
C HIS A 161 -3.44 -12.72 -2.85
N ARG A 162 -3.43 -11.44 -3.25
CA ARG A 162 -3.60 -11.06 -4.67
C ARG A 162 -2.41 -11.47 -5.52
N ALA A 163 -1.19 -11.26 -5.03
CA ALA A 163 0.03 -11.63 -5.74
C ALA A 163 0.11 -13.16 -5.93
N ASP A 164 -0.18 -13.92 -4.88
CA ASP A 164 -0.19 -15.38 -4.90
C ASP A 164 -1.26 -15.89 -5.87
N ARG A 165 -2.47 -15.31 -5.84
CA ARG A 165 -3.56 -15.68 -6.75
C ARG A 165 -3.22 -15.38 -8.21
N ILE A 166 -2.70 -14.19 -8.51
CA ILE A 166 -2.28 -13.80 -9.86
C ILE A 166 -1.14 -14.72 -10.34
N THR A 167 -0.17 -15.03 -9.48
CA THR A 167 0.93 -15.95 -9.80
C THR A 167 0.41 -17.35 -10.13
N ALA A 168 -0.50 -17.89 -9.31
CA ALA A 168 -1.11 -19.20 -9.55
C ALA A 168 -1.92 -19.25 -10.86
N LEU A 169 -2.68 -18.19 -11.16
CA LEU A 169 -3.42 -18.09 -12.42
C LEU A 169 -2.46 -18.07 -13.61
N LEU A 170 -1.42 -17.22 -13.57
CA LEU A 170 -0.42 -17.10 -14.63
C LEU A 170 0.32 -18.42 -14.87
N ALA A 171 0.66 -19.16 -13.81
CA ALA A 171 1.31 -20.47 -13.90
C ALA A 171 0.46 -21.55 -14.58
N GLY A 172 -0.87 -21.37 -14.63
CA GLY A 172 -1.79 -22.30 -15.29
C GLY A 172 -1.66 -22.38 -16.81
N ARG A 173 -0.91 -21.45 -17.43
CA ARG A 173 -0.70 -21.41 -18.90
C ARG A 173 0.72 -20.93 -19.22
N ARG A 174 1.34 -21.55 -20.23
CA ARG A 174 2.67 -21.13 -20.72
C ARG A 174 2.66 -19.87 -21.57
N GLN A 175 1.53 -19.58 -22.23
CA GLN A 175 1.37 -18.44 -23.12
C GLN A 175 0.06 -17.74 -22.80
N TRP A 176 0.11 -16.42 -22.83
CA TRP A 176 -1.03 -15.55 -22.56
C TRP A 176 -1.26 -14.63 -23.75
N SER A 177 -2.53 -14.44 -24.10
CA SER A 177 -3.00 -13.42 -25.05
C SER A 177 -3.74 -12.32 -24.30
N ALA A 178 -3.96 -11.18 -24.97
CA ALA A 178 -4.80 -10.11 -24.43
C ALA A 178 -6.19 -10.62 -24.03
N ASP A 179 -6.80 -11.49 -24.85
CA ASP A 179 -8.11 -12.11 -24.58
C ASP A 179 -8.12 -13.01 -23.35
N GLY A 180 -6.95 -13.46 -22.88
CA GLY A 180 -6.80 -14.22 -21.64
C GLY A 180 -6.81 -13.35 -20.38
N MET A 181 -6.41 -12.09 -20.45
CA MET A 181 -6.26 -11.21 -19.28
C MET A 181 -7.52 -11.03 -18.43
N PRO A 182 -8.75 -11.03 -18.98
CA PRO A 182 -9.97 -11.01 -18.17
C PRO A 182 -10.05 -12.13 -17.13
N ALA A 183 -9.46 -13.31 -17.38
CA ALA A 183 -9.44 -14.41 -16.42
C ALA A 183 -8.65 -14.08 -15.13
N ILE A 184 -7.74 -13.10 -15.19
CA ILE A 184 -6.98 -12.58 -14.05
C ILE A 184 -7.69 -11.36 -13.46
N HIS A 185 -8.06 -10.39 -14.31
CA HIS A 185 -8.67 -9.13 -13.86
C HIS A 185 -10.03 -9.32 -13.19
N MET A 186 -10.80 -10.33 -13.61
CA MET A 186 -12.15 -10.62 -13.10
C MET A 186 -12.15 -11.75 -12.06
N ASP A 187 -11.00 -12.17 -11.55
CA ASP A 187 -10.95 -13.19 -10.50
C ASP A 187 -11.48 -12.63 -9.17
N THR A 188 -12.44 -13.32 -8.58
CA THR A 188 -13.17 -12.90 -7.36
C THR A 188 -12.83 -13.78 -6.15
N HIS A 189 -11.77 -14.60 -6.23
CA HIS A 189 -11.44 -15.53 -5.16
C HIS A 189 -10.88 -14.82 -3.91
N LEU A 190 -11.56 -14.95 -2.77
CA LEU A 190 -11.20 -14.33 -1.50
C LEU A 190 -10.29 -15.26 -0.67
N ALA A 191 -9.00 -15.28 -1.00
CA ALA A 191 -8.03 -16.12 -0.27
C ALA A 191 -7.89 -15.75 1.22
N SER A 192 -8.15 -14.48 1.58
CA SER A 192 -8.11 -14.01 2.98
C SER A 192 -9.20 -14.60 3.88
N ALA A 193 -10.22 -15.25 3.31
CA ALA A 193 -11.25 -15.92 4.09
C ALA A 193 -10.74 -17.19 4.80
N ALA A 194 -9.66 -17.82 4.29
CA ALA A 194 -9.20 -19.12 4.77
C ALA A 194 -8.97 -19.18 6.30
N PRO A 195 -8.24 -18.25 6.94
CA PRO A 195 -8.01 -18.32 8.39
C PRO A 195 -9.29 -18.24 9.22
N VAL A 196 -10.30 -17.48 8.75
CA VAL A 196 -11.59 -17.38 9.43
C VAL A 196 -12.41 -18.66 9.24
N LEU A 197 -12.41 -19.24 8.04
CA LEU A 197 -13.08 -20.51 7.77
C LEU A 197 -12.44 -21.66 8.57
N ASP A 198 -11.12 -21.66 8.73
CA ASP A 198 -10.40 -22.64 9.57
C ASP A 198 -10.85 -22.54 11.04
N LEU A 199 -11.03 -21.33 11.57
CA LEU A 199 -11.58 -21.11 12.92
C LEU A 199 -13.07 -21.52 13.03
N LEU A 200 -13.87 -21.25 12.00
CA LEU A 200 -15.27 -21.68 11.98
C LEU A 200 -15.41 -23.21 11.97
N ALA A 201 -14.46 -23.90 11.31
CA ALA A 201 -14.43 -25.35 11.27
C ALA A 201 -14.22 -25.98 12.66
N THR A 202 -13.57 -25.28 13.60
CA THR A 202 -13.34 -25.78 14.97
C THR A 202 -14.55 -25.64 15.89
N LEU A 203 -15.57 -24.88 15.50
CA LEU A 203 -16.80 -24.72 16.30
C LEU A 203 -17.69 -25.98 16.20
N PRO A 204 -18.44 -26.31 17.26
CA PRO A 204 -19.33 -27.48 17.25
C PRO A 204 -20.42 -27.34 16.18
N GLY A 205 -20.71 -28.43 15.47
CA GLY A 205 -21.80 -28.50 14.50
C GLY A 205 -23.10 -29.07 15.08
N ASP A 206 -24.11 -29.24 14.22
CA ASP A 206 -25.41 -29.83 14.56
C ASP A 206 -25.33 -31.33 14.91
N ARG A 207 -24.17 -31.97 14.69
CA ARG A 207 -23.93 -33.35 15.07
C ARG A 207 -23.28 -33.38 16.45
N ASP A 208 -23.99 -33.99 17.39
CA ASP A 208 -23.56 -34.19 18.78
C ASP A 208 -22.06 -34.58 18.89
N GLY A 209 -21.25 -33.72 19.53
CA GLY A 209 -19.95 -34.10 20.09
C GLY A 209 -18.66 -33.65 19.37
N ASP A 210 -18.71 -32.93 18.26
CA ASP A 210 -17.50 -32.70 17.43
C ASP A 210 -16.64 -31.45 17.74
N GLY A 211 -16.79 -30.81 18.91
CA GLY A 211 -15.89 -29.70 19.27
C GLY A 211 -15.95 -29.25 20.73
N PRO A 212 -14.88 -28.59 21.25
CA PRO A 212 -14.89 -27.99 22.57
C PRO A 212 -15.75 -26.71 22.56
N GLY A 213 -16.82 -26.66 23.37
CA GLY A 213 -17.60 -25.43 23.57
C GLY A 213 -19.08 -25.65 23.85
N GLU A 214 -19.80 -24.56 24.14
CA GLU A 214 -21.26 -24.57 24.19
C GLU A 214 -21.85 -24.80 22.79
N PRO A 215 -23.00 -25.49 22.68
CA PRO A 215 -23.68 -25.68 21.40
C PRO A 215 -24.01 -24.33 20.74
N LEU A 216 -23.79 -24.24 19.43
CA LEU A 216 -24.25 -23.09 18.66
C LEU A 216 -25.78 -23.05 18.65
N SER A 217 -26.37 -21.85 18.60
CA SER A 217 -27.78 -21.71 18.27
C SER A 217 -28.03 -22.22 16.85
N ALA A 218 -29.23 -22.74 16.56
CA ALA A 218 -29.55 -23.25 15.22
C ALA A 218 -29.27 -22.23 14.09
N PRO A 219 -29.55 -20.92 14.22
CA PRO A 219 -29.14 -19.93 13.21
C PRO A 219 -27.63 -19.81 13.03
N ALA A 220 -26.85 -19.90 14.12
CA ALA A 220 -25.39 -19.80 14.07
C ALA A 220 -24.76 -21.06 13.44
N ALA A 221 -25.27 -22.25 13.76
CA ALA A 221 -24.83 -23.50 13.14
C ALA A 221 -25.13 -23.51 11.63
N ALA A 222 -26.31 -23.06 11.21
CA ALA A 222 -26.68 -22.93 9.80
C ALA A 222 -25.76 -21.95 9.04
N LEU A 223 -25.41 -20.81 9.64
CA LEU A 223 -24.49 -19.84 9.04
C LEU A 223 -23.07 -20.41 8.92
N ARG A 224 -22.55 -21.02 9.98
CA ARG A 224 -21.25 -21.71 9.97
C ARG A 224 -21.18 -22.73 8.84
N ASP A 225 -22.16 -23.63 8.76
CA ASP A 225 -22.21 -24.69 7.76
C ASP A 225 -22.31 -24.15 6.34
N ARG A 226 -23.03 -23.04 6.15
CA ARG A 226 -23.11 -22.32 4.88
C ARG A 226 -21.75 -21.73 4.48
N LEU A 227 -21.08 -21.03 5.40
CA LEU A 227 -19.75 -20.45 5.16
C LEU A 227 -18.68 -21.52 4.90
N LEU A 228 -18.73 -22.67 5.58
CA LEU A 228 -17.81 -23.78 5.35
C LEU A 228 -17.98 -24.46 3.98
N ARG A 229 -19.16 -24.31 3.34
CA ARG A 229 -19.42 -24.78 1.97
C ARG A 229 -19.17 -23.73 0.89
N TRP A 230 -19.04 -22.47 1.28
CA TRP A 230 -18.80 -21.39 0.33
C TRP A 230 -17.47 -21.59 -0.40
N ASP A 231 -17.48 -21.42 -1.72
CA ASP A 231 -16.33 -21.60 -2.60
C ASP A 231 -15.31 -20.44 -2.54
N ARG A 232 -15.59 -19.44 -1.69
CA ARG A 232 -14.81 -18.21 -1.50
C ARG A 232 -14.81 -17.30 -2.73
N ARG A 233 -15.81 -17.40 -3.61
CA ARG A 233 -15.95 -16.48 -4.74
C ARG A 233 -16.88 -15.32 -4.37
N MET A 234 -16.34 -14.11 -4.52
CA MET A 234 -17.07 -12.84 -4.39
C MET A 234 -17.78 -12.46 -5.70
N ASP A 235 -18.34 -13.45 -6.40
CA ASP A 235 -19.08 -13.21 -7.64
C ASP A 235 -20.35 -12.39 -7.32
N ALA A 236 -20.80 -11.56 -8.26
CA ALA A 236 -21.88 -10.60 -8.02
C ALA A 236 -23.23 -11.24 -7.64
N ASP A 237 -23.44 -12.49 -8.05
CA ASP A 237 -24.61 -13.31 -7.76
C ASP A 237 -24.38 -14.32 -6.62
N SER A 238 -23.21 -14.27 -5.97
CA SER A 238 -22.88 -15.14 -4.84
C SER A 238 -23.63 -14.69 -3.58
N ALA A 239 -24.73 -15.37 -3.29
CA ALA A 239 -25.49 -15.15 -2.06
C ALA A 239 -24.63 -15.43 -0.81
N ASP A 240 -23.69 -16.38 -0.89
CA ASP A 240 -22.82 -16.80 0.22
C ASP A 240 -21.68 -15.80 0.49
N ALA A 241 -21.36 -14.94 -0.47
CA ALA A 241 -20.39 -13.86 -0.30
C ALA A 241 -20.98 -12.62 0.41
N ALA A 242 -22.32 -12.48 0.45
CA ALA A 242 -23.04 -11.36 1.05
C ALA A 242 -23.29 -11.57 2.55
#